data_AF-A0A6L8Q730-F1
#
_entry.id   AF-A0A6L8Q730-F1
#
_cell.length_a   1.000
_cell.length_b   1.000
_cell.length_c   1.000
_cell.angle_alpha   90.00
_cell.angle_beta   90.00
_cell.angle_gamma   90.00
#
_symmetry.space_group_name_H-M   'P 1'
#
loop_
_entity.id
_entity.type
_entity.pdbx_description
1 polymer ?
#
loop_
_entity_poly.entity_id
_entity_poly.type
_entity_poly.pdbx_seq_one_letter_code
_entity_poly.pdbx_strand_id
1 'polypeptide(L)'
;MSYEEEMTAALLKVGSLRDGEEFVVKDLFDGVAWNRFEIGQRLNIGRNFKSRVESGQIPGVVLMGKRPNNSAYYKKMGGTR
;
A
#
# COMPACT_ATOMS: atom_id res chain seq x y z
N MET A 1 -1.28 -9.61 -16.12
CA MET A 1 -1.32 -9.86 -14.67
C MET A 1 -2.68 -9.44 -14.16
N SER A 2 -3.28 -10.26 -13.32
CA SER A 2 -4.57 -9.98 -12.69
C SER A 2 -4.37 -9.06 -11.48
N TYR A 3 -5.39 -8.28 -11.14
CA TYR A 3 -5.44 -7.40 -9.95
C TYR A 3 -5.01 -8.12 -8.66
N GLU A 4 -5.39 -9.39 -8.51
CA GLU A 4 -5.05 -10.18 -7.32
C GLU A 4 -3.54 -10.47 -7.23
N GLU A 5 -2.87 -10.73 -8.35
CA GLU A 5 -1.42 -11.02 -8.37
C GLU A 5 -0.62 -9.80 -7.91
N GLU A 6 -1.05 -8.61 -8.35
CA GLU A 6 -0.38 -7.35 -8.03
C GLU A 6 -0.64 -6.92 -6.59
N MET A 7 -1.83 -7.20 -6.05
CA MET A 7 -2.14 -6.99 -4.63
C MET A 7 -1.30 -7.93 -3.74
N THR A 8 -1.16 -9.20 -4.12
CA THR A 8 -0.28 -10.15 -3.39
C THR A 8 1.17 -9.68 -3.42
N ALA A 9 1.68 -9.24 -4.57
CA ALA A 9 3.03 -8.69 -4.67
C ALA A 9 3.23 -7.45 -3.77
N ALA A 10 2.24 -6.54 -3.74
CA ALA A 10 2.28 -5.36 -2.87
C ALA A 10 2.29 -5.73 -1.38
N LEU A 11 1.50 -6.73 -0.96
CA LEU A 11 1.49 -7.22 0.42
C LEU A 11 2.81 -7.88 0.81
N LEU A 12 3.41 -8.66 -0.09
CA LEU A 12 4.76 -9.22 0.12
C LEU A 12 5.80 -8.11 0.27
N LYS A 13 5.70 -7.06 -0.56
CA LYS A 13 6.60 -5.90 -0.48
C LYS A 13 6.48 -5.18 0.86
N VAL A 14 5.25 -4.98 1.37
CA VAL A 14 5.01 -4.46 2.72
C VAL A 14 5.71 -5.29 3.80
N GLY A 15 5.71 -6.62 3.66
CA GLY A 15 6.42 -7.51 4.57
C GLY A 15 7.94 -7.34 4.56
N SER A 16 8.51 -6.87 3.44
CA SER A 16 9.94 -6.59 3.29
C SER A 16 10.38 -5.19 3.72
N LEU A 17 9.43 -4.28 3.99
CA LEU A 17 9.74 -2.93 4.45
C LEU A 17 10.29 -2.96 5.87
N ARG A 18 11.19 -2.02 6.16
CA ARG A 18 11.75 -1.88 7.50
C ARG A 18 10.72 -1.29 8.45
N ASP A 19 10.83 -1.67 9.70
CA ASP A 19 10.03 -1.07 10.75
C ASP A 19 10.34 0.42 10.87
N GLY A 20 9.28 1.22 10.94
CA GLY A 20 9.36 2.68 10.90
C GLY A 20 9.36 3.30 9.50
N GLU A 21 9.42 2.49 8.44
CA GLU A 21 9.45 2.99 7.06
C GLU A 21 8.09 3.54 6.63
N GLU A 22 8.10 4.72 6.03
CA GLU A 22 6.91 5.38 5.51
C GLU A 22 6.80 5.19 4.00
N PHE A 23 5.62 4.80 3.53
CA PHE A 23 5.37 4.53 2.13
C PHE A 23 3.98 4.99 1.71
N VAL A 24 3.77 5.18 0.42
CA VAL A 24 2.44 5.27 -0.18
C VAL A 24 2.16 4.03 -1.00
N VAL A 25 0.88 3.75 -1.29
CA VAL A 25 0.49 2.51 -2.00
C VAL A 25 1.24 2.32 -3.31
N LYS A 26 1.49 3.40 -4.07
CA LYS A 26 2.25 3.35 -5.33
C LYS A 26 3.69 2.86 -5.17
N ASP A 27 4.30 3.01 -4.00
CA ASP A 27 5.69 2.60 -3.75
C ASP A 27 5.81 1.07 -3.58
N LEU A 28 4.67 0.39 -3.37
CA LEU A 28 4.59 -1.07 -3.29
C LEU A 28 4.60 -1.75 -4.66
N PHE A 29 4.42 -0.96 -5.72
CA PHE A 29 4.43 -1.44 -7.10
C PHE A 29 5.67 -0.91 -7.80
N ASP A 30 6.23 -1.68 -8.72
CA ASP A 30 7.29 -1.17 -9.58
C ASP A 30 6.77 0.06 -10.33
N GLY A 31 7.54 1.16 -10.34
CA GLY A 31 7.06 2.46 -10.81
C GLY A 31 6.51 2.44 -12.25
N VAL A 32 6.95 1.49 -13.08
CA VAL A 32 6.38 1.25 -14.42
C VAL A 32 5.08 0.45 -14.42
N ALA A 33 4.84 -0.41 -13.43
CA ALA A 33 3.59 -1.15 -13.26
C ALA A 33 2.48 -0.23 -12.75
N TRP A 34 2.76 0.60 -11.74
CA TRP A 34 1.80 1.60 -11.26
C TRP A 34 1.32 2.54 -12.39
N ASN A 35 2.23 2.88 -13.30
CA ASN A 35 1.93 3.74 -14.45
C ASN A 35 1.11 3.07 -15.56
N ARG A 36 1.00 1.72 -15.56
CA ARG A 36 0.17 0.98 -16.52
C ARG A 36 -1.30 0.93 -16.14
N PHE A 37 -1.64 1.13 -14.86
CA PHE A 37 -3.02 1.20 -14.43
C PHE A 37 -3.70 2.47 -14.90
N GLU A 38 -4.98 2.36 -15.25
CA GLU A 38 -5.83 3.52 -15.44
C GLU A 38 -6.06 4.25 -14.12
N ILE A 39 -6.40 5.54 -14.19
CA ILE A 39 -6.64 6.39 -13.00
C ILE A 39 -7.71 5.75 -12.09
N GLY A 40 -8.79 5.20 -12.67
CA GLY A 40 -9.85 4.53 -11.92
C GLY A 40 -9.36 3.31 -11.15
N GLN A 41 -8.48 2.51 -11.76
CA GLN A 41 -7.86 1.34 -11.12
C GLN A 41 -6.95 1.76 -9.97
N ARG A 42 -6.10 2.78 -10.16
CA ARG A 42 -5.23 3.33 -9.10
C ARG A 42 -6.03 3.81 -7.89
N LEU A 43 -7.14 4.49 -8.13
CA LEU A 43 -8.05 4.95 -7.08
C LEU A 43 -8.69 3.78 -6.35
N ASN A 44 -9.10 2.73 -7.07
CA ASN A 44 -9.68 1.54 -6.47
C ASN A 44 -8.66 0.78 -5.62
N ILE A 45 -7.43 0.59 -6.11
CA ILE A 45 -6.32 -0.03 -5.37
C ILE A 45 -6.05 0.75 -4.09
N GLY A 46 -5.94 2.08 -4.17
CA GLY A 46 -5.72 2.93 -2.99
C GLY A 46 -6.84 2.82 -1.95
N ARG A 47 -8.10 2.82 -2.37
CA ARG A 47 -9.26 2.64 -1.49
C ARG A 47 -9.29 1.26 -0.86
N ASN A 48 -9.05 0.21 -1.65
CA ASN A 48 -9.04 -1.16 -1.17
C ASN A 48 -7.92 -1.38 -0.15
N PHE A 49 -6.70 -0.91 -0.46
CA PHE A 49 -5.56 -0.99 0.45
C PHE A 49 -5.84 -0.25 1.76
N LYS A 50 -6.36 0.98 1.68
CA LYS A 50 -6.76 1.75 2.86
C LYS A 50 -7.77 0.97 3.73
N SER A 51 -8.80 0.42 3.11
CA SER A 51 -9.83 -0.39 3.80
C SER A 51 -9.21 -1.62 4.50
N ARG A 52 -8.29 -2.33 3.84
CA ARG A 52 -7.58 -3.49 4.42
C ARG A 52 -6.68 -3.11 5.60
N VAL A 53 -6.05 -1.93 5.56
CA VAL A 53 -5.28 -1.42 6.71
C VAL A 53 -6.22 -1.07 7.87
N GLU A 54 -7.30 -0.34 7.60
CA GLU A 54 -8.29 0.06 8.62
C GLU A 54 -9.02 -1.14 9.24
N SER A 55 -9.24 -2.21 8.49
CA SER A 55 -9.84 -3.46 8.97
C SER A 55 -8.86 -4.39 9.70
N GLY A 56 -7.57 -4.02 9.78
CA GLY A 56 -6.54 -4.84 10.43
C GLY A 56 -6.09 -6.06 9.61
N GLN A 57 -6.48 -6.18 8.34
CA GLN A 57 -6.04 -7.26 7.45
C GLN A 57 -4.57 -7.15 7.04
N ILE A 58 -3.96 -5.98 7.20
CA ILE A 58 -2.54 -5.74 6.93
C ILE A 58 -1.83 -5.45 8.26
N PRO A 59 -1.36 -6.49 8.98
CA PRO A 59 -0.75 -6.34 10.28
C PRO A 59 0.57 -5.56 10.18
N GLY A 60 0.82 -4.73 11.20
CA GLY A 60 2.02 -3.89 11.25
C GLY A 60 2.05 -2.78 10.21
N VAL A 61 0.89 -2.35 9.68
CA VAL A 61 0.78 -1.15 8.85
C VAL A 61 -0.24 -0.22 9.47
N VAL A 62 0.12 1.05 9.60
CA VAL A 62 -0.77 2.09 10.13
C VAL A 62 -0.91 3.19 9.11
N LEU A 63 -2.15 3.64 8.89
CA LEU A 63 -2.43 4.83 8.10
C LEU A 63 -2.00 6.06 8.91
N MET A 64 -1.03 6.82 8.40
CA MET A 64 -0.50 8.01 9.07
C MET A 64 -1.22 9.29 8.65
N GLY A 65 -1.86 9.29 7.48
CA GLY A 65 -2.64 10.43 6.99
C GLY A 65 -2.53 10.59 5.48
N LYS A 66 -2.57 11.84 5.01
CA LYS A 66 -2.41 12.20 3.60
C LYS A 66 -1.20 13.11 3.41
N ARG A 67 -0.46 12.90 2.32
CA ARG A 67 0.57 13.82 1.84
C ARG A 67 -0.07 15.05 1.17
N PRO A 68 0.68 16.14 0.94
CA PRO A 68 0.17 17.35 0.28
C PRO A 68 -0.44 17.11 -1.10
N ASN A 69 -0.04 16.03 -1.78
CA ASN A 69 -0.61 15.59 -3.06
C ASN A 69 -1.87 14.71 -2.89
N ASN A 70 -2.55 14.78 -1.75
CA ASN A 70 -3.72 13.96 -1.36
C ASN A 70 -3.50 12.43 -1.36
N SER A 71 -2.27 11.94 -1.51
CA SER A 71 -1.99 10.51 -1.43
C SER A 71 -1.97 10.06 0.03
N ALA A 72 -2.70 8.97 0.33
CA ALA A 72 -2.62 8.34 1.66
C ALA A 72 -1.20 7.76 1.86
N TYR A 73 -0.60 8.05 3.02
CA TYR A 73 0.69 7.48 3.41
C TYR A 73 0.56 6.67 4.69
N TYR A 74 1.40 5.64 4.75
CA TYR A 74 1.35 4.58 5.73
C TYR A 74 2.73 4.42 6.33
N LYS A 75 2.78 3.84 7.53
CA LYS A 75 4.02 3.49 8.19
C LYS A 75 4.00 2.01 8.53
N LYS A 76 5.09 1.32 8.21
CA LYS A 76 5.33 -0.02 8.71
C LYS A 76 5.61 0.11 10.20
N MET A 77 4.70 -0.36 11.04
CA MET A 77 4.96 -0.56 12.45
C MET A 77 5.52 -1.96 12.60
N GLY A 78 6.67 -2.09 13.26
CA GLY A 78 7.27 -3.38 13.47
C GLY A 78 6.30 -4.36 14.07
N GLY A 79 6.24 -5.55 13.47
CA GLY A 79 5.44 -6.66 13.96
C GLY A 79 5.96 -7.03 15.35
N THR A 80 5.48 -6.32 16.35
CA THR A 80 5.82 -6.59 17.74
C THR A 80 4.91 -7.73 18.16
N ARG A 81 5.48 -8.94 18.06
CA ARG A 81 5.08 -10.22 18.67
C ARG A 81 3.66 -10.75 18.42
#